data_AF-A0A534JGV8-F1
#
_entry.id   AF-A0A534JGV8-F1
#
_cell.length_a   1.000
_cell.length_b   1.000
_cell.length_c   1.000
_cell.angle_alpha   90.00
_cell.angle_beta   90.00
_cell.angle_gamma   90.00
#
_symmetry.space_group_name_H-M   'P 1'
#
loop_
_entity.id
_entity.type
_entity.pdbx_description
1 polymer ?
#
loop_
_entity_poly.entity_id
_entity_poly.type
_entity_poly.pdbx_seq_one_letter_code
_entity_poly.pdbx_strand_id
1 'polypeptide(L)'
;MDEKMFSKAVALLSGEHSLAILRSVASGEWRIASDVSRLLGIHTTTASKFLTGLHALGFLERRVRKSRTRSAFEYRLSSPRLALNLEFSPGPAPVSEAKDFYLDYVSKVLDKARRLGWPGIAEKLEARLEKNRGGLKEHLFTRIADGGVAGGMDDLRALFQQIHREFLEITSESMGRPTARRLLSGAADEARRGHADIVDRYGLRKVLEA
;
A
#
# COMPACT_ATOMS: atom_id res chain seq x y z
N MET A 1 5.51 2.20 14.64
CA MET A 1 5.08 1.09 15.53
C MET A 1 5.19 -0.18 14.70
N ASP A 2 5.81 -1.26 15.21
CA ASP A 2 5.87 -2.53 14.46
C ASP A 2 4.50 -3.25 14.45
N GLU A 3 4.31 -4.21 13.55
CA GLU A 3 3.02 -4.93 13.37
C GLU A 3 2.55 -5.62 14.67
N LYS A 4 3.48 -6.14 15.46
CA LYS A 4 3.19 -6.84 16.71
C LYS A 4 2.72 -5.88 17.81
N MET A 5 3.35 -4.70 17.90
CA MET A 5 2.93 -3.62 18.80
C MET A 5 1.59 -3.03 18.34
N PHE A 6 1.38 -2.93 17.03
CA PHE A 6 0.11 -2.47 16.46
C PHE A 6 -1.05 -3.42 16.79
N SER A 7 -0.88 -4.72 16.53
CA SER A 7 -1.88 -5.74 16.89
C SER A 7 -2.20 -5.73 18.38
N LYS A 8 -1.17 -5.58 19.24
CA LYS A 8 -1.36 -5.41 20.69
C LYS A 8 -2.09 -4.13 21.05
N ALA A 9 -1.81 -3.02 20.37
CA ALA A 9 -2.50 -1.76 20.60
C ALA A 9 -3.97 -1.83 20.20
N VAL A 10 -4.28 -2.40 19.04
CA VAL A 10 -5.65 -2.62 18.58
C VAL A 10 -6.40 -3.53 19.55
N ALA A 11 -5.83 -4.67 19.94
CA ALA A 11 -6.44 -5.59 20.90
C ALA A 11 -6.69 -4.94 22.27
N LEU A 12 -5.78 -4.07 22.72
CA LEU A 12 -5.94 -3.35 23.98
C LEU A 12 -6.99 -2.23 23.87
N LEU A 13 -7.01 -1.50 22.76
CA LEU A 13 -7.98 -0.42 22.51
C LEU A 13 -9.37 -0.94 22.16
N SER A 14 -9.50 -2.18 21.65
CA SER A 14 -10.80 -2.82 21.40
C SER A 14 -11.41 -3.49 22.64
N GLY A 15 -10.67 -3.55 23.75
CA GLY A 15 -11.17 -4.12 25.01
C GLY A 15 -12.35 -3.33 25.59
N GLU A 16 -13.28 -4.03 26.22
CA GLU A 16 -14.57 -3.49 26.70
C GLU A 16 -14.45 -2.20 27.54
N HIS A 17 -13.41 -2.08 28.37
CA HIS A 17 -13.22 -0.93 29.27
C HIS A 17 -12.16 0.07 28.79
N SER A 18 -11.55 -0.14 27.62
CA SER A 18 -10.37 0.60 27.15
C SER A 18 -10.65 2.12 27.05
N LEU A 19 -11.72 2.50 26.36
CA LEU A 19 -12.09 3.89 26.09
C LEU A 19 -12.59 4.58 27.37
N ALA A 20 -13.30 3.85 28.23
CA ALA A 20 -13.75 4.35 29.52
C ALA A 20 -12.55 4.67 30.45
N ILE A 21 -11.56 3.78 30.48
CA ILE A 21 -10.30 3.99 31.20
C ILE A 21 -9.52 5.18 30.61
N LEU A 22 -9.38 5.28 29.28
CA LEU A 22 -8.72 6.42 28.63
C LEU A 22 -9.42 7.75 28.94
N ARG A 23 -10.75 7.78 28.88
CA ARG A 23 -11.54 8.96 29.24
C ARG A 23 -11.38 9.33 30.71
N SER A 24 -11.23 8.35 31.60
CA SER A 24 -11.02 8.60 33.03
C SER A 24 -9.68 9.30 33.35
N VAL A 25 -8.69 9.21 32.45
CA VAL A 25 -7.38 9.85 32.59
C VAL A 25 -7.20 11.05 31.65
N ALA A 26 -8.23 11.42 30.89
CA ALA A 26 -8.22 12.53 29.92
C ALA A 26 -8.09 13.91 30.56
N SER A 27 -8.38 14.06 31.85
CA SER A 27 -8.20 15.34 32.57
C SER A 27 -6.74 15.78 32.66
N GLY A 28 -5.77 14.92 32.31
CA GLY A 28 -4.35 15.22 32.45
C GLY A 28 -3.87 15.16 33.91
N GLU A 29 -4.70 14.69 34.84
CA GLU A 29 -4.30 14.44 36.22
C GLU A 29 -3.63 13.07 36.35
N TRP A 30 -2.71 12.96 37.30
CA TRP A 30 -2.12 11.68 37.68
C TRP A 30 -3.14 10.84 38.45
N ARG A 31 -3.40 9.62 37.99
CA ARG A 31 -4.35 8.69 38.62
C ARG A 31 -3.72 7.33 38.88
N ILE A 32 -4.10 6.71 40.00
CA ILE A 32 -3.73 5.32 40.31
C ILE A 32 -4.86 4.36 39.89
N ALA A 33 -4.52 3.08 39.70
CA ALA A 33 -5.47 2.06 39.24
C ALA A 33 -6.74 1.94 40.12
N SER A 34 -6.60 2.13 41.43
CA SER A 34 -7.74 2.08 42.37
C SER A 34 -8.71 3.24 42.20
N ASP A 35 -8.26 4.41 41.76
CA ASP A 35 -9.15 5.54 41.52
C ASP A 35 -9.96 5.34 40.24
N VAL A 36 -9.30 4.83 39.18
CA VAL A 36 -9.96 4.45 37.93
C VAL A 36 -10.97 3.32 38.15
N SER A 37 -10.59 2.33 38.96
CA SER A 37 -11.45 1.21 39.38
C SER A 37 -12.71 1.70 40.10
N ARG A 38 -12.57 2.64 41.06
CA ARG A 38 -13.71 3.23 41.79
C ARG A 38 -14.61 4.05 40.86
N LEU A 39 -14.02 4.84 39.95
CA LEU A 39 -14.77 5.70 39.03
C LEU A 39 -15.62 4.88 38.04
N LEU A 40 -15.09 3.77 37.54
CA LEU A 40 -15.71 2.98 36.48
C LEU A 40 -16.46 1.74 37.00
N GLY A 41 -16.41 1.45 38.30
CA GLY A 41 -17.05 0.26 38.87
C GLY A 41 -16.42 -1.06 38.44
N ILE A 42 -15.14 -1.07 38.07
CA ILE A 42 -14.41 -2.26 37.58
C ILE A 42 -13.40 -2.77 38.61
N HIS A 43 -12.97 -4.02 38.50
CA HIS A 43 -11.92 -4.56 39.37
C HIS A 43 -10.59 -3.81 39.22
N THR A 44 -9.90 -3.56 40.34
CA THR A 44 -8.62 -2.83 40.35
C THR A 44 -7.51 -3.56 39.57
N THR A 45 -7.55 -4.89 39.53
CA THR A 45 -6.66 -5.71 38.69
C THR A 45 -6.88 -5.45 37.20
N THR A 46 -8.13 -5.30 36.77
CA THR A 46 -8.49 -4.93 35.39
C THR A 46 -7.96 -3.54 35.05
N ALA A 47 -8.25 -2.54 35.90
CA ALA A 47 -7.73 -1.18 35.71
C ALA A 47 -6.19 -1.16 35.63
N SER A 48 -5.51 -1.90 36.50
CA SER A 48 -4.05 -1.98 36.53
C SER A 48 -3.46 -2.63 35.28
N LYS A 49 -4.08 -3.69 34.75
CA LYS A 49 -3.65 -4.35 33.50
C LYS A 49 -3.76 -3.40 32.31
N PHE A 50 -4.90 -2.71 32.17
CA PHE A 50 -5.11 -1.75 31.09
C PHE A 50 -4.15 -0.56 31.17
N LEU A 51 -3.99 0.08 32.33
CA LEU A 51 -3.08 1.22 32.51
C LEU A 51 -1.62 0.84 32.23
N THR A 52 -1.20 -0.36 32.65
CA THR A 52 0.15 -0.86 32.36
C THR A 52 0.35 -1.15 30.87
N GLY A 53 -0.65 -1.75 30.20
CA GLY A 53 -0.63 -1.98 28.76
C GLY A 53 -0.58 -0.69 27.96
N LEU A 54 -1.38 0.31 28.33
CA LEU A 54 -1.42 1.61 27.66
C LEU A 54 -0.09 2.37 27.83
N HIS A 55 0.52 2.32 29.03
CA HIS A 55 1.87 2.84 29.23
C HIS A 55 2.91 2.09 28.39
N ALA A 56 2.86 0.77 28.32
CA ALA A 56 3.81 -0.03 27.53
C ALA A 56 3.75 0.28 26.03
N LEU A 57 2.60 0.75 25.54
CA LEU A 57 2.39 1.19 24.16
C LEU A 57 2.65 2.69 23.95
N GLY A 58 3.07 3.41 24.99
CA GLY A 58 3.42 4.84 24.93
C GLY A 58 2.24 5.81 25.00
N PHE A 59 1.02 5.33 25.24
CA PHE A 59 -0.15 6.21 25.36
C PHE A 59 -0.21 6.98 26.67
N LEU A 60 0.41 6.45 27.73
CA LEU A 60 0.42 7.03 29.06
C LEU A 60 1.85 7.22 29.55
N GLU A 61 2.07 8.25 30.33
CA GLU A 61 3.23 8.35 31.22
C GLU A 61 2.95 7.57 32.50
N ARG A 62 4.00 6.98 33.08
CA ARG A 62 3.94 6.29 34.37
C ARG A 62 5.02 6.80 35.29
N ARG A 63 4.64 7.09 36.53
CA ARG A 63 5.59 7.41 37.60
C ARG A 63 5.28 6.62 38.87
N VAL A 64 6.28 6.48 39.73
CA VAL A 64 6.09 5.90 41.06
C VAL A 64 5.63 7.01 42.00
N ARG A 65 4.43 6.87 42.57
CA ARG A 65 4.00 7.66 43.71
C ARG A 65 4.71 7.15 44.94
N LYS A 66 5.60 7.97 45.51
CA LYS A 66 6.15 7.73 46.83
C LYS A 66 5.14 8.19 47.88
N SER A 67 4.36 7.25 48.42
CA SER A 67 3.55 7.48 49.62
C SER A 67 4.21 6.78 50.82
N ARG A 68 3.96 7.31 52.02
CA ARG A 68 4.55 6.88 53.29
C ARG A 68 4.17 5.44 53.69
N THR A 69 3.13 4.85 53.10
CA THR A 69 2.62 3.51 53.47
C THR A 69 2.62 2.48 52.34
N ARG A 70 2.53 2.87 51.06
CA ARG A 70 2.67 1.96 49.89
C ARG A 70 3.14 2.72 48.65
N SER A 71 4.03 2.12 47.88
CA SER A 71 4.35 2.59 46.52
C SER A 71 3.24 2.16 45.56
N ALA A 72 2.76 3.11 44.75
CA ALA A 72 1.78 2.84 43.70
C ALA A 72 2.22 3.52 42.40
N PHE A 73 1.84 2.94 41.26
CA PHE A 73 2.05 3.57 39.97
C PHE A 73 0.93 4.55 39.67
N GLU A 74 1.30 5.78 39.33
CA GLU A 74 0.42 6.80 38.81
C GLU A 74 0.60 6.89 37.30
N TYR A 75 -0.52 7.12 36.62
CA TYR A 75 -0.60 7.21 35.17
C TYR A 75 -1.26 8.52 34.76
N ARG A 76 -0.81 9.07 33.64
CA ARG A 76 -1.36 10.29 33.05
C ARG A 76 -1.27 10.19 31.53
N LEU A 77 -2.22 10.77 30.81
CA LEU A 77 -2.09 10.96 29.37
C LEU A 77 -0.92 11.92 29.06
N SER A 78 0.00 11.49 28.20
CA SER A 78 1.16 12.30 27.78
C SER A 78 0.74 13.57 27.02
N SER A 79 -0.46 13.55 26.42
CA SER A 79 -1.06 14.68 25.70
C SER A 79 -2.57 14.71 25.96
N PRO A 80 -3.19 15.90 26.11
CA PRO A 80 -4.64 16.05 26.28
C PRO A 80 -5.43 15.62 25.04
N ARG A 81 -4.74 15.40 23.91
CA ARG A 81 -5.31 14.84 22.68
C ARG A 81 -4.55 13.59 22.30
N LEU A 82 -5.26 12.47 22.27
CA LEU A 82 -4.78 11.23 21.67
C LEU A 82 -5.25 11.19 20.21
N ALA A 83 -4.34 11.40 19.27
CA ALA A 83 -4.63 11.18 17.85
C ALA A 83 -4.11 9.80 17.46
N LEU A 84 -5.01 8.89 17.09
CA LEU A 84 -4.65 7.63 16.46
C LEU A 84 -4.63 7.85 14.95
N ASN A 85 -3.45 8.14 14.41
CA ASN A 85 -3.26 8.20 12.97
C ASN A 85 -2.99 6.76 12.49
N LEU A 86 -4.05 6.11 12.03
CA LEU A 86 -3.98 4.79 11.43
C LEU A 86 -3.73 4.98 9.93
N GLU A 87 -2.46 4.93 9.56
CA GLU A 87 -2.06 4.91 8.17
C GLU A 87 -2.24 3.49 7.62
N PHE A 88 -3.48 3.18 7.24
CA PHE A 88 -3.77 2.06 6.35
C PHE A 88 -3.34 2.47 4.95
N SER A 89 -2.04 2.57 4.70
CA SER A 89 -1.61 2.85 3.33
C SER A 89 -2.02 1.67 2.45
N PRO A 90 -2.82 1.83 1.38
CA PRO A 90 -2.32 1.35 0.12
C PRO A 90 -1.15 2.30 -0.20
N GLY A 91 0.09 1.82 -0.23
CA GLY A 91 1.09 2.57 -0.99
C GLY A 91 0.48 2.81 -2.36
N PRO A 92 0.72 3.95 -3.05
CA PRO A 92 0.10 4.14 -4.36
C PRO A 92 0.40 2.89 -5.16
N ALA A 93 -0.68 2.21 -5.57
CA ALA A 93 -0.65 0.77 -5.78
C ALA A 93 0.53 0.48 -6.72
N PRO A 94 1.56 -0.30 -6.30
CA PRO A 94 2.69 -0.60 -7.17
C PRO A 94 2.21 -1.13 -8.53
N VAL A 95 1.08 -1.83 -8.51
CA VAL A 95 0.35 -2.31 -9.68
C VAL A 95 -0.36 -1.19 -10.46
N SER A 96 -0.99 -0.20 -9.81
CA SER A 96 -1.63 0.92 -10.52
C SER A 96 -0.60 1.84 -11.16
N GLU A 97 0.46 2.23 -10.45
CA GLU A 97 1.52 3.06 -11.02
C GLU A 97 2.32 2.29 -12.09
N ALA A 98 2.57 0.99 -11.90
CA ALA A 98 3.16 0.16 -12.95
C ALA A 98 2.23 0.03 -14.16
N LYS A 99 0.92 -0.09 -13.92
CA LYS A 99 -0.09 -0.09 -14.97
C LYS A 99 -0.07 1.25 -15.71
N ASP A 100 0.04 2.38 -15.02
CA ASP A 100 0.12 3.70 -15.64
C ASP A 100 1.37 3.82 -16.52
N PHE A 101 2.53 3.35 -16.05
CA PHE A 101 3.73 3.24 -16.87
C PHE A 101 3.50 2.39 -18.14
N TYR A 102 2.90 1.21 -17.99
CA TYR A 102 2.66 0.33 -19.14
C TYR A 102 1.59 0.87 -20.10
N LEU A 103 0.58 1.59 -19.59
CA LEU A 103 -0.41 2.27 -20.42
C LEU A 103 0.21 3.46 -21.17
N ASP A 104 1.08 4.24 -20.52
CA ASP A 104 1.82 5.30 -21.19
C ASP A 104 2.75 4.72 -22.26
N TYR A 105 3.47 3.62 -21.96
CA TYR A 105 4.25 2.89 -22.95
C TYR A 105 3.42 2.52 -24.19
N VAL A 106 2.25 1.89 -24.01
CA VAL A 106 1.36 1.54 -25.13
C VAL A 106 0.92 2.79 -25.90
N SER A 107 0.56 3.88 -25.20
CA SER A 107 0.21 5.14 -25.83
C SER A 107 1.36 5.69 -26.68
N LYS A 108 2.60 5.68 -26.18
CA LYS A 108 3.79 6.13 -26.92
C LYS A 108 4.07 5.26 -28.14
N VAL A 109 3.85 3.94 -28.06
CA VAL A 109 4.00 3.04 -29.21
C VAL A 109 3.00 3.39 -30.31
N LEU A 110 1.71 3.57 -29.96
CA LEU A 110 0.67 3.92 -30.91
C LEU A 110 0.93 5.31 -31.53
N ASP A 111 1.31 6.30 -30.72
CA ASP A 111 1.63 7.64 -31.21
C ASP A 111 2.84 7.62 -32.17
N LYS A 112 3.88 6.84 -31.88
CA LYS A 112 5.02 6.66 -32.78
C LYS A 112 4.61 5.96 -34.08
N ALA A 113 3.81 4.90 -34.00
CA ALA A 113 3.32 4.19 -35.19
C ALA A 113 2.50 5.12 -36.10
N ARG A 114 1.62 5.95 -35.52
CA ARG A 114 0.84 6.96 -36.26
C ARG A 114 1.72 8.04 -36.88
N ARG A 115 2.69 8.59 -36.13
CA ARG A 115 3.61 9.64 -36.61
C ARG A 115 4.48 9.17 -37.78
N LEU A 116 4.85 7.90 -37.80
CA LEU A 116 5.64 7.32 -38.89
C LEU A 116 4.80 7.02 -40.14
N GLY A 117 3.48 7.26 -40.08
CA GLY A 117 2.59 7.15 -41.22
C GLY A 117 2.48 5.73 -41.78
N TRP A 118 2.68 4.72 -40.94
CA TRP A 118 2.71 3.34 -41.40
C TRP A 118 1.29 2.78 -41.56
N PRO A 119 0.88 2.45 -42.79
CA PRO A 119 -0.50 2.05 -43.05
C PRO A 119 -0.85 0.76 -42.30
N GLY A 120 -1.88 0.80 -41.46
CA GLY A 120 -2.44 -0.39 -40.83
C GLY A 120 -1.71 -0.89 -39.58
N ILE A 121 -0.55 -0.34 -39.21
CA ILE A 121 0.19 -0.83 -38.02
C ILE A 121 -0.51 -0.40 -36.74
N ALA A 122 -0.90 0.88 -36.63
CA ALA A 122 -1.62 1.36 -35.46
C ALA A 122 -2.96 0.62 -35.30
N GLU A 123 -3.68 0.41 -36.39
CA GLU A 123 -4.95 -0.33 -36.43
C GLU A 123 -4.76 -1.80 -36.04
N LYS A 124 -3.70 -2.47 -36.50
CA LYS A 124 -3.36 -3.85 -36.09
C LYS A 124 -3.03 -3.94 -34.60
N LEU A 125 -2.28 -2.97 -34.07
CA LEU A 125 -1.92 -2.92 -32.64
C LEU A 125 -3.16 -2.66 -31.78
N GLU A 126 -4.03 -1.73 -32.19
CA GLU A 126 -5.29 -1.44 -31.51
C GLU A 126 -6.25 -2.63 -31.53
N ALA A 127 -6.45 -3.28 -32.68
CA ALA A 127 -7.26 -4.49 -32.79
C ALA A 127 -6.73 -5.61 -31.87
N ARG A 128 -5.40 -5.72 -31.72
CA ARG A 128 -4.80 -6.70 -30.80
C ARG A 128 -5.04 -6.33 -29.34
N LEU A 129 -4.94 -5.05 -28.98
CA LEU A 129 -5.28 -4.55 -27.65
C LEU A 129 -6.75 -4.76 -27.29
N GLU A 130 -7.68 -4.58 -28.23
CA GLU A 130 -9.11 -4.85 -28.00
C GLU A 130 -9.40 -6.33 -27.77
N LYS A 131 -8.79 -7.21 -28.56
CA LYS A 131 -8.85 -8.67 -28.34
C LYS A 131 -8.28 -9.04 -26.96
N ASN A 132 -7.20 -8.39 -26.54
CA ASN A 132 -6.62 -8.61 -25.21
C ASN A 132 -7.46 -7.95 -24.10
N ARG A 133 -8.17 -6.83 -24.32
CA ARG A 133 -9.02 -6.12 -23.35
C ARG A 133 -10.16 -6.99 -22.80
N GLY A 134 -10.75 -7.84 -23.63
CA GLY A 134 -11.76 -8.82 -23.19
C GLY A 134 -11.20 -9.76 -22.14
N GLY A 135 -10.05 -10.39 -22.42
CA GLY A 135 -9.36 -11.26 -21.45
C GLY A 135 -8.69 -10.52 -20.28
N LEU A 136 -8.24 -9.27 -20.50
CA LEU A 136 -7.56 -8.42 -19.50
C LEU A 136 -8.48 -8.11 -18.32
N LYS A 137 -9.70 -7.64 -18.61
CA LYS A 137 -10.66 -7.28 -17.58
C LYS A 137 -11.06 -8.54 -16.81
N GLU A 138 -11.44 -9.59 -17.51
CA GLU A 138 -11.95 -10.81 -16.91
C GLU A 138 -10.89 -11.53 -16.04
N HIS A 139 -9.63 -11.61 -16.49
CA HIS A 139 -8.55 -12.19 -15.68
C HIS A 139 -8.08 -11.32 -14.51
N LEU A 140 -8.05 -9.99 -14.65
CA LEU A 140 -7.68 -9.10 -13.55
C LEU A 140 -8.78 -9.04 -12.48
N PHE A 141 -10.05 -9.00 -12.87
CA PHE A 141 -11.18 -9.00 -11.93
C PHE A 141 -11.29 -10.33 -11.17
N THR A 142 -11.11 -11.47 -11.85
CA THR A 142 -11.19 -12.79 -11.20
C THR A 142 -10.04 -13.00 -10.20
N ARG A 143 -8.80 -12.63 -10.52
CA ARG A 143 -7.64 -12.85 -9.63
C ARG A 143 -7.49 -11.85 -8.49
N ILE A 144 -8.01 -10.62 -8.63
CA ILE A 144 -8.12 -9.68 -7.52
C ILE A 144 -9.11 -10.21 -6.47
N ALA A 145 -10.14 -10.96 -6.89
CA ALA A 145 -11.06 -11.64 -5.98
C ALA A 145 -10.43 -12.85 -5.26
N ASP A 146 -9.47 -13.54 -5.87
CA ASP A 146 -8.82 -14.75 -5.34
C ASP A 146 -7.63 -14.50 -4.38
N GLY A 147 -7.34 -13.25 -4.02
CA GLY A 147 -6.67 -12.95 -2.74
C GLY A 147 -5.15 -13.10 -2.64
N GLY A 148 -4.37 -12.57 -3.59
CA GLY A 148 -2.90 -12.50 -3.46
C GLY A 148 -2.30 -11.17 -3.90
N VAL A 149 -1.97 -10.27 -2.98
CA VAL A 149 -1.29 -8.98 -3.25
C VAL A 149 0.06 -9.16 -3.97
N ALA A 150 0.70 -10.34 -3.82
CA ALA A 150 1.93 -10.70 -4.53
C ALA A 150 1.71 -11.10 -6.01
N GLY A 151 0.53 -11.64 -6.37
CA GLY A 151 0.26 -12.12 -7.74
C GLY A 151 0.00 -10.99 -8.74
N GLY A 152 -0.57 -9.88 -8.30
CA GLY A 152 -1.01 -8.80 -9.22
C GLY A 152 0.12 -8.13 -10.01
N MET A 153 1.33 -8.02 -9.46
CA MET A 153 2.46 -7.40 -10.15
C MET A 153 3.10 -8.36 -11.16
N ASP A 154 3.31 -9.62 -10.80
CA ASP A 154 3.86 -10.62 -11.72
C ASP A 154 2.90 -10.92 -12.87
N ASP A 155 1.59 -10.92 -12.58
CA ASP A 155 0.54 -11.03 -13.59
C ASP A 155 0.53 -9.85 -14.55
N LEU A 156 0.68 -8.62 -14.03
CA LEU A 156 0.79 -7.42 -14.84
C LEU A 156 2.04 -7.47 -15.74
N ARG A 157 3.18 -7.94 -15.21
CA ARG A 157 4.42 -8.11 -15.99
C ARG A 157 4.26 -9.16 -17.08
N ALA A 158 3.72 -10.33 -16.76
CA ALA A 158 3.50 -11.40 -17.73
C ALA A 158 2.59 -10.92 -18.89
N LEU A 159 1.53 -10.19 -18.54
CA LEU A 159 0.61 -9.61 -19.50
C LEU A 159 1.30 -8.60 -20.43
N PHE A 160 2.03 -7.63 -19.87
CA PHE A 160 2.70 -6.62 -20.69
C PHE A 160 3.90 -7.18 -21.46
N GLN A 161 4.54 -8.24 -20.97
CA GLN A 161 5.52 -9.01 -21.75
C GLN A 161 4.87 -9.68 -22.98
N GLN A 162 3.66 -10.22 -22.83
CA GLN A 162 2.92 -10.77 -23.96
C GLN A 162 2.54 -9.67 -24.96
N ILE A 163 1.98 -8.56 -24.49
CA ILE A 163 1.64 -7.40 -25.36
C ILE A 163 2.89 -6.89 -26.08
N HIS A 164 4.02 -6.76 -25.38
CA HIS A 164 5.29 -6.34 -25.98
C HIS A 164 5.76 -7.29 -27.09
N ARG A 165 5.70 -8.61 -26.87
CA ARG A 165 6.05 -9.60 -27.89
C ARG A 165 5.17 -9.50 -29.12
N GLU A 166 3.86 -9.37 -28.92
CA GLU A 166 2.90 -9.21 -30.03
C GLU A 166 3.14 -7.91 -30.80
N PHE A 167 3.43 -6.82 -30.09
CA PHE A 167 3.79 -5.55 -30.72
C PHE A 167 5.08 -5.67 -31.52
N LEU A 168 6.08 -6.37 -30.97
CA LEU A 168 7.33 -6.63 -31.65
C LEU A 168 7.13 -7.47 -32.91
N GLU A 169 6.30 -8.51 -32.88
CA GLU A 169 5.98 -9.33 -34.06
C GLU A 169 5.31 -8.48 -35.15
N ILE A 170 4.20 -7.81 -34.84
CA ILE A 170 3.44 -6.98 -35.79
C ILE A 170 4.33 -5.89 -36.42
N THR A 171 5.13 -5.21 -35.60
CA THR A 171 6.03 -4.16 -36.09
C THR A 171 7.18 -4.76 -36.89
N SER A 172 7.77 -5.89 -36.46
CA SER A 172 8.89 -6.54 -37.15
C SER A 172 8.51 -7.04 -38.54
N GLU A 173 7.28 -7.54 -38.74
CA GLU A 173 6.76 -7.94 -40.05
C GLU A 173 6.78 -6.79 -41.07
N SER A 174 6.62 -5.56 -40.59
CA SER A 174 6.48 -4.39 -41.47
C SER A 174 7.79 -3.64 -41.72
N MET A 175 8.71 -3.59 -40.73
CA MET A 175 9.93 -2.75 -40.81
C MET A 175 11.24 -3.49 -40.48
N GLY A 176 11.16 -4.78 -40.22
CA GLY A 176 12.28 -5.57 -39.74
C GLY A 176 12.52 -5.44 -38.23
N ARG A 177 12.98 -6.55 -37.64
CA ARG A 177 13.18 -6.70 -36.19
C ARG A 177 14.10 -5.65 -35.54
N PRO A 178 15.21 -5.20 -36.16
CA PRO A 178 16.06 -4.17 -35.57
C PRO A 178 15.36 -2.82 -35.41
N THR A 179 14.59 -2.40 -36.42
CA THR A 179 13.87 -1.13 -36.42
C THR A 179 12.69 -1.16 -35.45
N ALA A 180 11.95 -2.28 -35.43
CA ALA A 180 10.88 -2.53 -34.49
C ALA A 180 11.35 -2.44 -33.02
N ARG A 181 12.47 -3.10 -32.68
CA ARG A 181 13.07 -3.01 -31.34
C ARG A 181 13.43 -1.59 -30.93
N ARG A 182 14.05 -0.81 -31.83
CA ARG A 182 14.40 0.58 -31.53
C ARG A 182 13.18 1.44 -31.25
N LEU A 183 12.10 1.24 -32.01
CA LEU A 183 10.86 1.97 -31.81
C LEU A 183 10.22 1.66 -30.46
N LEU A 184 10.07 0.37 -30.13
CA LEU A 184 9.49 -0.05 -28.87
C LEU A 184 10.37 0.36 -27.68
N SER A 185 11.69 0.25 -27.81
CA SER A 185 12.63 0.73 -26.79
C SER A 185 12.49 2.23 -26.56
N GLY A 186 12.46 3.02 -27.63
CA GLY A 186 12.30 4.47 -27.53
C GLY A 186 10.96 4.88 -26.91
N ALA A 187 9.88 4.13 -27.15
CA ALA A 187 8.60 4.34 -26.49
C ALA A 187 8.67 4.05 -24.97
N ALA A 188 9.32 2.96 -24.59
CA ALA A 188 9.50 2.59 -23.19
C ALA A 188 10.39 3.57 -22.43
N ASP A 189 11.43 4.08 -23.09
CA ASP A 189 12.35 5.08 -22.50
C ASP A 189 11.67 6.45 -22.32
N GLU A 190 10.76 6.82 -23.24
CA GLU A 190 9.92 8.00 -23.09
C GLU A 190 8.92 7.85 -21.94
N ALA A 191 8.24 6.70 -21.84
CA ALA A 191 7.32 6.40 -20.74
C ALA A 191 8.02 6.39 -19.38
N ARG A 192 9.28 5.91 -19.32
CA ARG A 192 10.08 5.92 -18.08
C ARG A 192 10.27 7.33 -17.52
N ARG A 193 10.34 8.38 -18.35
CA ARG A 193 10.60 9.75 -17.88
C ARG A 193 9.53 10.27 -16.92
N GLY A 194 8.28 9.81 -17.05
CA GLY A 194 7.18 10.16 -16.13
C GLY A 194 7.08 9.26 -14.90
N HIS A 195 7.82 8.15 -14.86
CA HIS A 195 7.65 7.06 -13.89
C HIS A 195 8.99 6.49 -13.39
N ALA A 196 10.06 7.28 -13.38
CA ALA A 196 11.43 6.78 -13.17
C ALA A 196 11.60 6.02 -11.84
N ASP A 197 11.04 6.56 -10.76
CA ASP A 197 11.16 6.00 -9.41
C ASP A 197 10.58 4.59 -9.31
N ILE A 198 9.41 4.34 -9.92
CA ILE A 198 8.76 3.03 -9.86
C ILE A 198 9.38 2.04 -10.87
N VAL A 199 9.74 2.52 -12.06
CA VAL A 199 10.35 1.69 -13.10
C VAL A 199 11.66 1.10 -12.62
N ASP A 200 12.49 1.89 -11.95
CA ASP A 200 13.81 1.46 -11.50
C ASP A 200 13.71 0.60 -10.24
N ARG A 201 12.86 0.99 -9.29
CA ARG A 201 12.64 0.22 -8.05
C ARG A 201 12.13 -1.20 -8.31
N TYR A 202 11.25 -1.37 -9.30
CA TYR A 202 10.63 -2.66 -9.59
C TYR A 202 11.15 -3.33 -10.87
N GLY A 203 12.09 -2.72 -11.61
CA GLY A 203 12.64 -3.28 -12.83
C GLY A 203 11.61 -3.48 -13.95
N LEU A 204 10.58 -2.62 -14.01
CA LEU A 204 9.48 -2.73 -14.99
C LEU A 204 9.98 -2.67 -16.44
N ARG A 205 11.04 -1.88 -16.67
CA ARG A 205 11.65 -1.74 -18.00
C ARG A 205 12.18 -3.05 -18.57
N LYS A 206 12.71 -3.93 -17.72
CA LYS A 206 13.29 -5.23 -18.10
C LYS A 206 12.28 -6.15 -18.77
N VAL A 207 10.99 -6.00 -18.44
CA VAL A 207 9.88 -6.74 -19.04
C VAL A 207 9.73 -6.42 -20.53
N LEU A 208 10.14 -5.21 -20.94
CA LEU A 208 10.05 -4.68 -22.31
C LEU A 208 11.40 -4.73 -23.05
N GLU A 209 12.38 -5.46 -22.52
CA GLU A 209 13.70 -5.66 -23.14
C GLU A 209 13.88 -7.06 -23.74
N ALA A 210 12.99 -8.01 -23.39
CA ALA A 210 12.99 -9.40 -23.83
C ALA A 210 12.26 -9.59 -25.16
#